data_AF-A0A2K3K858-F1
#
_entry.id   AF-A0A2K3K858-F1
#
_cell.length_a   1.000
_cell.length_b   1.000
_cell.length_c   1.000
_cell.angle_alpha   90.00
_cell.angle_beta   90.00
_cell.angle_gamma   90.00
#
_symmetry.space_group_name_H-M   'P 1'
#
loop_
_entity.id
_entity.type
_entity.pdbx_description
1 polymer ?
#
loop_
_entity_poly.entity_id
_entity_poly.type
_entity_poly.pdbx_seq_one_letter_code
_entity_poly.pdbx_strand_id
1 'polypeptide(L)'
;MTKEQLFDMTCMTLGGRAAEKVLIGAISTGAQDDLEKVTKMTYDQVAVYGFSEKVGLLSFPQREDSFETSKPYSSETGAIIDNEVREWVNKAYERTIQLI
;
A
#
# COMPACT_ATOMS: atom_id res chain seq x y z
N MET A 1 -3.61 3.87 14.73
CA MET A 1 -3.16 4.92 13.79
C MET A 1 -4.36 5.36 12.96
N THR A 2 -4.47 6.63 12.60
CA THR A 2 -5.52 7.11 11.69
C THR A 2 -5.17 6.84 10.23
N LYS A 3 -6.13 7.04 9.33
CA LYS A 3 -5.92 6.96 7.87
C LYS A 3 -4.81 7.90 7.41
N GLU A 4 -4.79 9.12 7.92
CA GLU A 4 -3.78 10.13 7.61
C GLU A 4 -2.40 9.70 8.12
N GLN A 5 -2.32 9.18 9.34
CA GLN A 5 -1.04 8.72 9.90
C GLN A 5 -0.43 7.56 9.09
N LEU A 6 -1.24 6.60 8.64
CA LEU A 6 -0.75 5.50 7.80
C LEU A 6 -0.39 5.97 6.38
N PHE A 7 -1.12 6.96 5.85
CA PHE A 7 -0.76 7.60 4.58
C PHE A 7 0.57 8.33 4.68
N ASP A 8 0.81 9.10 5.76
CA ASP A 8 2.08 9.79 6.00
C ASP A 8 3.23 8.79 6.21
N MET A 9 3.00 7.67 6.89
CA MET A 9 3.98 6.57 7.00
C MET A 9 4.30 5.97 5.62
N THR A 10 3.31 5.83 4.75
CA THR A 10 3.52 5.36 3.37
C THR A 10 4.40 6.35 2.61
N CYS A 11 4.11 7.65 2.73
CA CYS A 11 4.90 8.71 2.11
C CYS A 11 6.36 8.71 2.59
N MET A 12 6.57 8.58 3.90
CA MET A 12 7.90 8.52 4.51
C MET A 12 8.69 7.30 4.01
N THR A 13 8.05 6.14 3.97
CA THR A 13 8.70 4.89 3.53
C THR A 13 9.08 4.94 2.05
N LEU A 14 8.29 5.63 1.22
CA LEU A 14 8.62 5.87 -0.20
C LEU A 14 9.68 6.95 -0.43
N GLY A 15 10.14 7.64 0.63
CA GLY A 15 11.06 8.77 0.55
C GLY A 15 12.38 8.45 -0.14
N GLY A 16 13.00 7.30 0.18
CA GLY A 16 14.25 6.88 -0.45
C GLY A 16 14.10 6.71 -1.96
N ARG A 17 13.06 5.99 -2.38
CA ARG A 17 12.73 5.77 -3.80
C ARG A 17 12.41 7.08 -4.54
N ALA A 18 11.70 7.98 -3.89
CA ALA A 18 11.36 9.28 -4.45
C ALA A 18 12.61 10.17 -4.61
N ALA A 19 13.49 10.19 -3.61
CA ALA A 19 14.75 10.94 -3.65
C ALA A 19 15.68 10.45 -4.78
N GLU A 20 15.83 9.13 -4.95
CA GLU A 20 16.56 8.55 -6.09
C GLU A 20 16.00 9.08 -7.42
N LYS A 21 14.67 9.04 -7.59
CA LYS A 21 14.04 9.48 -8.83
C LYS A 21 14.24 10.98 -9.10
N VAL A 22 14.09 11.83 -8.09
CA VAL A 22 14.15 13.30 -8.24
C VAL A 22 15.59 13.80 -8.37
N LEU A 23 16.50 13.32 -7.52
CA LEU A 23 17.85 13.86 -7.41
C LEU A 23 18.84 13.15 -8.35
N ILE A 24 18.68 11.84 -8.56
CA ILE A 24 19.60 11.02 -9.36
C ILE A 24 19.03 10.79 -10.77
N GLY A 25 17.71 10.84 -10.95
CA GLY A 25 17.04 10.57 -12.22
C GLY A 25 16.95 9.08 -12.57
N ALA A 26 17.51 8.22 -11.72
CA ALA A 26 17.51 6.78 -11.85
C ALA A 26 17.02 6.12 -10.57
N ILE A 27 16.54 4.89 -10.69
CA ILE A 27 15.98 4.10 -9.60
C ILE A 27 16.84 2.87 -9.35
N SER A 28 17.07 2.51 -8.09
CA SER A 28 17.88 1.33 -7.73
C SER A 28 17.04 0.16 -7.22
N THR A 29 17.69 -0.96 -6.90
CA THR A 29 17.07 -2.09 -6.18
C THR A 29 17.07 -1.90 -4.66
N GLY A 30 17.68 -0.83 -4.14
CA GLY A 30 17.84 -0.59 -2.70
C GLY A 30 16.53 -0.31 -1.96
N ALA A 31 15.48 0.11 -2.67
CA ALA A 31 14.17 0.37 -2.09
C ALA A 31 13.27 -0.89 -1.97
N GLN A 32 13.81 -2.10 -2.18
CA GLN A 32 13.02 -3.34 -2.16
C GLN A 32 12.27 -3.54 -0.84
N ASP A 33 12.98 -3.46 0.29
CA ASP A 33 12.37 -3.67 1.62
C ASP A 33 11.31 -2.61 1.94
N ASP A 34 11.51 -1.38 1.46
CA ASP A 34 10.55 -0.29 1.62
C ASP A 34 9.28 -0.54 0.80
N LEU A 35 9.41 -1.06 -0.43
CA LEU A 35 8.28 -1.44 -1.27
C LEU A 35 7.48 -2.62 -0.68
N GLU A 36 8.15 -3.60 -0.07
CA GLU A 36 7.47 -4.70 0.63
C GLU A 36 6.64 -4.18 1.81
N LYS A 37 7.23 -3.30 2.65
CA LYS A 37 6.53 -2.67 3.78
C LYS A 37 5.35 -1.83 3.32
N VAL A 38 5.53 -1.00 2.29
CA VAL A 38 4.47 -0.18 1.70
C VAL A 38 3.34 -1.05 1.18
N THR A 39 3.66 -2.15 0.50
CA THR A 39 2.67 -3.10 -0.02
C THR A 39 1.85 -3.69 1.12
N LYS A 40 2.51 -4.30 2.12
CA LYS A 40 1.82 -4.92 3.27
C LYS A 40 0.93 -3.92 4.00
N MET A 41 1.47 -2.75 4.37
CA MET A 41 0.74 -1.72 5.10
C MET A 41 -0.45 -1.18 4.30
N THR A 42 -0.34 -1.06 2.98
CA THR A 42 -1.43 -0.55 2.14
C THR A 42 -2.53 -1.60 1.96
N TYR A 43 -2.18 -2.88 1.84
CA TYR A 43 -3.16 -3.96 1.88
C TYR A 43 -3.92 -3.98 3.21
N ASP A 44 -3.25 -3.78 4.35
CA ASP A 44 -3.93 -3.70 5.65
C ASP A 44 -4.89 -2.51 5.71
N GLN A 45 -4.50 -1.34 5.20
CA GLN A 45 -5.38 -0.16 5.12
C GLN A 45 -6.66 -0.44 4.32
N VAL A 46 -6.51 -1.06 3.15
CA VAL A 46 -7.62 -1.27 2.21
C VAL A 46 -8.48 -2.47 2.60
N ALA A 47 -7.86 -3.61 2.89
CA ALA A 47 -8.55 -4.89 3.06
C ALA A 47 -8.89 -5.21 4.53
N VAL A 48 -8.21 -4.61 5.50
CA VAL A 48 -8.38 -4.96 6.92
C VAL A 48 -9.01 -3.83 7.72
N TYR A 49 -8.58 -2.59 7.50
CA TYR A 49 -9.05 -1.41 8.26
C TYR A 49 -10.27 -0.71 7.65
N GLY A 50 -10.71 -1.12 6.46
CA GLY A 50 -11.90 -0.56 5.81
C GLY A 50 -11.72 0.89 5.34
N PHE A 51 -10.50 1.29 4.97
CA PHE A 51 -10.22 2.67 4.54
C PHE A 51 -10.53 2.95 3.06
N SER A 52 -10.96 1.94 2.32
CA SER A 52 -11.50 2.06 0.97
C SER A 52 -13.03 2.05 1.01
N GLU A 53 -13.63 3.10 0.44
CA GLU A 53 -15.08 3.18 0.26
C GLU A 53 -15.60 2.12 -0.73
N LYS A 54 -14.77 1.72 -1.71
CA LYS A 54 -15.14 0.70 -2.72
C LYS A 54 -15.16 -0.71 -2.15
N VAL A 55 -14.26 -1.01 -1.21
CA VAL A 55 -14.26 -2.29 -0.47
C VAL A 55 -15.34 -2.27 0.63
N GLY A 56 -15.57 -1.10 1.23
CA GLY A 56 -16.56 -0.89 2.29
C GLY A 56 -16.02 -1.22 3.68
N LEU A 57 -16.92 -1.22 4.67
CA LEU A 57 -16.62 -1.46 6.09
C LEU A 57 -16.45 -2.96 6.41
N LEU A 58 -15.67 -3.65 5.61
CA LEU A 58 -15.35 -5.08 5.74
C LEU A 58 -13.87 -5.27 6.11
N SER A 59 -13.57 -6.42 6.71
CA SER A 59 -12.21 -6.75 7.17
C SER A 59 -11.84 -8.17 6.76
N PHE A 60 -10.71 -8.30 6.06
CA PHE A 60 -10.17 -9.54 5.51
C PHE A 60 -8.71 -9.75 5.95
N PRO A 61 -8.44 -9.98 7.24
CA PRO A 61 -7.08 -10.18 7.74
C PRO A 61 -6.45 -11.42 7.08
N GLN A 62 -5.18 -11.30 6.68
CA GLN A 62 -4.40 -12.46 6.25
C GLN A 62 -4.14 -13.37 7.46
N ARG A 63 -4.48 -14.66 7.34
CA ARG A 63 -4.13 -15.68 8.35
C ARG A 63 -2.78 -16.28 7.97
N GLU A 64 -1.78 -16.11 8.83
CA GLU A 64 -0.43 -16.66 8.60
C GLU A 64 -0.39 -18.21 8.69
N ASP A 65 -1.37 -18.83 9.38
CA ASP A 65 -1.35 -20.26 9.71
C ASP A 65 -2.22 -21.18 8.82
N SER A 66 -2.97 -20.65 7.86
CA SER A 66 -3.89 -21.49 7.08
C SER A 66 -3.27 -21.93 5.75
N PHE A 67 -2.95 -23.23 5.66
CA PHE A 67 -2.79 -23.97 4.39
C PHE A 67 -4.00 -23.82 3.44
N GLU A 68 -5.12 -23.26 3.91
CA GLU A 68 -6.23 -22.82 3.07
C GLU A 68 -5.86 -21.53 2.32
N THR A 69 -5.54 -21.71 1.05
CA THR A 69 -5.14 -20.64 0.11
C THR A 69 -6.34 -19.81 -0.40
N SER A 70 -7.56 -20.08 0.06
CA SER A 70 -8.75 -19.38 -0.43
C SER A 70 -8.96 -18.07 0.34
N LYS A 71 -8.76 -16.95 -0.35
CA LYS A 71 -9.15 -15.63 0.11
C LYS A 71 -10.66 -15.62 0.47
N PRO A 72 -11.08 -15.00 1.58
CA PRO A 72 -12.48 -15.00 2.03
C PRO A 72 -13.38 -14.04 1.24
N TYR A 73 -13.02 -13.74 -0.01
CA TYR A 73 -13.70 -12.79 -0.87
C TYR A 73 -13.60 -13.24 -2.33
N SER A 74 -14.51 -12.74 -3.17
CA SER A 74 -14.55 -13.11 -4.59
C SER A 74 -13.33 -12.58 -5.35
N SER A 75 -13.08 -13.12 -6.54
CA SER A 75 -12.06 -12.58 -7.45
C SER A 75 -12.31 -11.10 -7.80
N GLU A 76 -13.57 -10.70 -7.90
CA GLU A 76 -13.99 -9.32 -8.15
C GLU A 76 -13.59 -8.40 -6.99
N THR A 77 -13.90 -8.77 -5.74
CA THR A 77 -13.47 -8.01 -4.57
C THR A 77 -11.95 -7.96 -4.47
N GLY A 78 -11.26 -9.05 -4.80
CA GLY A 78 -9.79 -9.08 -4.87
C GLY A 78 -9.24 -8.05 -5.86
N ALA A 79 -9.83 -7.97 -7.06
CA ALA A 79 -9.43 -6.98 -8.06
C ALA A 79 -9.69 -5.53 -7.61
N ILE A 80 -10.80 -5.29 -6.89
CA ILE A 80 -11.08 -3.97 -6.29
C ILE A 80 -10.00 -3.62 -5.27
N ILE A 81 -9.67 -4.53 -4.35
CA ILE A 81 -8.59 -4.31 -3.35
C ILE A 81 -7.28 -3.99 -4.06
N ASP A 82 -6.87 -4.78 -5.05
CA ASP A 82 -5.60 -4.58 -5.76
C ASP A 82 -5.53 -3.21 -6.47
N ASN A 83 -6.65 -2.75 -7.02
CA ASN A 83 -6.74 -1.43 -7.64
C ASN A 83 -6.66 -0.30 -6.62
N GLU A 84 -7.36 -0.43 -5.49
CA GLU A 84 -7.35 0.56 -4.42
C GLU A 84 -5.96 0.67 -3.78
N VAL A 85 -5.27 -0.45 -3.56
CA VAL A 85 -3.88 -0.47 -3.07
C VAL A 85 -2.96 0.27 -4.04
N ARG A 86 -3.06 -0.01 -5.34
CA ARG A 86 -2.25 0.67 -6.36
C ARG A 86 -2.53 2.18 -6.39
N GLU A 87 -3.79 2.58 -6.34
CA GLU A 87 -4.19 3.99 -6.31
C GLU A 87 -3.64 4.70 -5.06
N TRP A 88 -3.69 4.04 -3.91
CA TRP A 88 -3.18 4.57 -2.65
C TRP A 88 -1.67 4.77 -2.66
N VAL A 89 -0.91 3.76 -3.11
CA VAL A 89 0.56 3.85 -3.21
C VAL A 89 0.97 4.92 -4.21
N ASN A 90 0.28 5.03 -5.36
CA ASN A 90 0.54 6.08 -6.34
C ASN A 90 0.33 7.47 -5.76
N LYS A 91 -0.79 7.71 -5.06
CA LYS A 91 -1.06 9.00 -4.39
C LYS A 91 0.01 9.33 -3.35
N ALA A 92 0.43 8.35 -2.55
CA ALA A 92 1.50 8.53 -1.57
C ALA A 92 2.82 8.88 -2.27
N TYR A 93 3.17 8.15 -3.34
CA TYR A 93 4.40 8.40 -4.10
C TYR A 93 4.41 9.77 -4.75
N GLU A 94 3.32 10.17 -5.41
CA GLU A 94 3.18 11.49 -6.04
C GLU A 94 3.32 12.61 -4.99
N ARG A 95 2.69 12.47 -3.82
CA ARG A 95 2.87 13.41 -2.73
C ARG A 95 4.31 13.45 -2.24
N THR A 96 4.95 12.30 -2.05
CA THR A 96 6.36 12.25 -1.63
C THR A 96 7.27 12.93 -2.63
N ILE A 97 7.06 12.74 -3.94
CA ILE A 97 7.81 13.43 -5.00
C ILE A 97 7.62 14.95 -4.91
N GLN A 98 6.42 15.45 -4.57
CA GLN A 98 6.18 16.89 -4.41
C GLN A 98 6.83 17.49 -3.14
N LEU A 99 7.21 16.66 -2.17
CA LEU A 99 7.88 17.08 -0.94
C LEU A 99 9.40 17.16 -1.07
N ILE A 100 9.98 16.60 -2.13
CA ILE A 100 11.43 16.51 -2.40
C ILE A 100 11.81 17.51 -3.48
#